data_AF-A0A4Q3T7B3-F1
#
_entry.id   AF-A0A4Q3T7B3-F1
#
_cell.length_a   1.000
_cell.length_b   1.000
_cell.length_c   1.000
_cell.angle_alpha   90.00
_cell.angle_beta   90.00
_cell.angle_gamma   90.00
#
_symmetry.space_group_name_H-M   'P 1'
#
loop_
_entity.id
_entity.type
_entity.pdbx_description
1 polymer ?
#
loop_
_entity_poly.entity_id
_entity_poly.type
_entity_poly.pdbx_seq_one_letter_code
_entity_poly.pdbx_strand_id
1 'polypeptide(L)' 'IGECGGAAMCGTCHVLVAEPWVDCLPPMSQNEDDMLECTAVPRQANSRLSCQLRMTDELDGLELSLPDRQR' A
#
# COMPACT_ATOMS: atom_id res chain seq x y z
N ILE A 1 7.19 5.22 -6.50
CA ILE A 1 7.32 4.96 -7.96
C ILE A 1 6.61 3.63 -8.22
N GLY A 2 5.69 3.50 -9.17
CA GLY A 2 5.02 2.22 -9.45
C GLY A 2 5.73 1.41 -10.53
N GLU A 3 6.88 0.82 -10.23
CA GLU A 3 7.80 0.30 -11.26
C GLU A 3 7.27 -0.87 -12.07
N CYS A 4 6.54 -1.77 -11.42
CA CYS A 4 5.88 -2.88 -12.11
C CYS A 4 4.56 -2.48 -12.80
N GLY A 5 4.20 -1.18 -12.79
CA GLY A 5 2.95 -0.72 -13.39
C GLY A 5 1.68 -1.22 -12.69
N GLY A 6 1.77 -1.62 -11.42
CA GLY A 6 0.62 -2.08 -10.63
C GLY A 6 0.40 -3.60 -10.61
N ALA A 7 1.36 -4.38 -11.09
CA ALA A 7 1.28 -5.84 -11.14
C ALA A 7 1.57 -6.57 -9.82
N ALA A 8 1.71 -5.84 -8.69
CA ALA A 8 2.14 -6.41 -7.40
C ALA A 8 3.46 -7.22 -7.48
N MET A 9 4.44 -6.71 -8.25
CA MET A 9 5.76 -7.32 -8.41
C MET A 9 6.91 -6.42 -7.90
N CYS A 10 6.60 -5.35 -7.17
CA CYS A 10 7.59 -4.48 -6.54
C CYS A 10 7.01 -3.78 -5.30
N GLY A 11 7.86 -3.40 -4.35
CA GLY A 11 7.48 -2.63 -3.15
C GLY A 11 7.53 -1.11 -3.29
N THR A 12 7.75 -0.57 -4.49
CA THR A 12 8.11 0.86 -4.70
C THR A 12 6.92 1.84 -4.67
N CYS A 13 5.71 1.31 -4.49
CA CYS A 13 4.46 2.06 -4.29
C CYS A 13 3.93 1.95 -2.85
N HIS A 14 4.83 1.65 -1.90
CA HIS A 14 4.50 1.47 -0.49
C HIS A 14 3.90 2.75 0.10
N VAL A 15 2.75 2.62 0.76
CA VAL A 15 2.09 3.69 1.51
C VAL A 15 1.71 3.21 2.90
N LEU A 16 1.54 4.15 3.82
CA LEU A 16 0.95 3.94 5.13
C LEU A 16 -0.48 4.48 5.09
N VAL A 17 -1.45 3.63 5.40
CA VAL A 17 -2.86 4.01 5.44
C VAL A 17 -3.17 4.63 6.80
N ALA A 18 -3.74 5.83 6.81
CA ALA A 18 -4.13 6.49 8.06
C ALA A 18 -5.38 5.82 8.68
N GLU A 19 -5.53 5.90 10.00
CA GLU A 19 -6.84 5.63 10.62
C GLU A 19 -7.86 6.72 10.21
N PRO A 20 -9.15 6.38 10.10
CA PRO A 20 -9.77 5.06 10.35
C PRO A 20 -9.74 4.11 9.15
N TRP A 21 -9.07 4.48 8.06
CA TRP A 21 -9.20 3.80 6.76
C TRP A 21 -8.63 2.39 6.72
N VAL A 22 -7.73 2.03 7.63
CA VAL A 22 -7.11 0.69 7.69
C VAL A 22 -8.18 -0.42 7.72
N ASP A 23 -9.26 -0.18 8.48
CA ASP A 23 -10.36 -1.15 8.65
C ASP A 23 -11.39 -1.12 7.50
N CYS A 24 -11.33 -0.10 6.63
CA CYS A 24 -12.23 0.05 5.49
C CYS A 24 -11.71 -0.67 4.23
N LEU A 25 -10.46 -1.13 4.24
CA LEU A 25 -9.84 -1.73 3.06
C LEU A 25 -10.09 -3.24 2.99
N PRO A 26 -10.16 -3.79 1.76
CA PRO A 26 -10.19 -5.24 1.59
C PRO A 26 -8.87 -5.86 2.10
N PRO A 27 -8.91 -7.14 2.52
CA PRO A 27 -7.72 -7.88 2.88
C PRO A 27 -6.66 -7.85 1.76
N MET A 28 -5.39 -7.87 2.16
CA MET A 28 -4.28 -7.97 1.22
C MET A 28 -4.31 -9.32 0.49
N SER A 29 -3.89 -9.30 -0.78
CA SER A 29 -3.55 -10.53 -1.48
C SER A 29 -2.21 -11.08 -0.98
N GLN A 30 -1.94 -12.37 -1.19
CA GLN A 30 -0.64 -12.96 -0.84
C GLN A 30 0.53 -12.25 -1.53
N ASN A 31 0.38 -11.91 -2.82
CA ASN A 31 1.42 -11.21 -3.56
C ASN A 31 1.70 -9.81 -2.98
N GLU A 32 0.65 -9.10 -2.54
CA GLU A 32 0.82 -7.81 -1.87
C GLU A 32 1.58 -7.98 -0.55
N ASP A 33 1.17 -8.96 0.26
CA ASP A 33 1.79 -9.28 1.54
C ASP A 33 3.29 -9.61 1.39
N ASP A 34 3.63 -10.49 0.45
CA ASP A 34 5.02 -10.90 0.16
C ASP A 34 5.87 -9.72 -0.32
N MET A 35 5.31 -8.84 -1.16
CA MET A 35 6.04 -7.68 -1.68
C MET A 35 6.26 -6.59 -0.65
N LEU A 36 5.41 -6.50 0.38
CA LEU A 36 5.61 -5.56 1.49
C LEU A 36 6.84 -5.92 2.34
N GLU A 37 7.30 -7.16 2.34
CA GLU A 37 8.58 -7.54 2.96
C GLU A 37 9.80 -7.03 2.18
N CYS A 38 9.60 -6.64 0.91
CA CYS A 38 10.65 -6.17 0.00
C CYS A 38 10.73 -4.64 -0.11
N THR A 39 10.07 -3.88 0.76
CA THR A 39 10.05 -2.41 0.71
C THR A 39 11.36 -1.78 1.21
N ALA A 40 11.68 -0.58 0.72
CA ALA A 40 12.93 0.12 1.09
C ALA A 40 12.96 0.61 2.55
N VAL A 41 11.78 0.75 3.15
CA VAL A 41 11.55 1.05 4.55
C VAL A 41 10.80 -0.13 5.16
N PRO A 42 11.10 -0.56 6.40
CA PRO A 42 10.41 -1.68 7.03
C PRO A 42 8.89 -1.54 6.99
N ARG A 43 8.22 -2.66 6.73
CA ARG A 43 6.77 -2.79 6.78
C ARG A 43 6.22 -2.43 8.17
N GLN A 44 5.05 -1.79 8.19
CA GLN A 44 4.24 -1.53 9.37
C GLN A 44 2.87 -2.20 9.23
N ALA A 45 2.10 -2.24 10.32
CA ALA A 45 0.79 -2.90 10.33
C ALA A 45 -0.21 -2.28 9.34
N ASN A 46 -0.10 -0.96 9.08
CA ASN A 46 -0.92 -0.22 8.14
C ASN A 46 -0.25 0.00 6.77
N SER A 47 0.83 -0.73 6.47
CA SER A 47 1.46 -0.71 5.15
C SER A 47 0.56 -1.32 4.09
N ARG A 48 0.45 -0.67 2.93
CA ARG A 48 -0.19 -1.19 1.72
C ARG A 48 0.63 -0.88 0.47
N LEU A 49 0.39 -1.61 -0.61
CA LEU A 49 0.84 -1.19 -1.93
C LEU A 49 -0.27 -0.34 -2.56
N SER A 50 -0.01 0.95 -2.82
CA SER A 50 -1.07 1.86 -3.29
C SER A 50 -1.69 1.42 -4.62
N CYS A 51 -0.93 0.73 -5.47
CA CYS A 51 -1.45 0.19 -6.72
C CYS A 51 -2.47 -0.96 -6.55
N GLN A 52 -2.56 -1.56 -5.36
CA GLN A 52 -3.53 -2.61 -5.04
C GLN A 52 -4.79 -2.05 -4.36
N LEU A 53 -4.82 -0.75 -4.03
CA LEU A 53 -5.99 -0.08 -3.50
C LEU A 53 -6.91 0.34 -4.65
N ARG A 54 -8.08 -0.29 -4.73
CA ARG A 54 -9.13 0.10 -5.68
C ARG A 54 -10.00 1.17 -5.02
N MET A 55 -10.03 2.38 -5.60
CA MET A 55 -10.89 3.44 -5.08
C MET A 55 -12.36 3.12 -5.33
N THR A 56 -13.15 3.34 -4.30
CA THR A 56 -14.61 3.26 -4.28
C THR A 56 -15.15 4.52 -3.59
N ASP A 57 -16.45 4.77 -3.68
CA ASP A 57 -17.06 5.95 -3.05
C ASP A 57 -16.92 5.93 -1.52
N GLU A 58 -16.83 4.73 -0.92
CA GLU A 58 -16.59 4.56 0.52
C GLU A 58 -15.19 5.01 0.96
N LEU A 59 -14.26 5.23 0.03
CA LEU A 59 -12.90 5.69 0.29
C LEU A 59 -12.70 7.18 -0.06
N ASP A 60 -13.78 7.93 -0.27
CA ASP A 60 -13.69 9.38 -0.46
C ASP A 60 -13.09 10.05 0.80
N GLY A 61 -11.96 10.73 0.62
CA GLY A 61 -11.17 11.29 1.72
C GLY A 61 -10.08 10.38 2.28
N LEU A 62 -9.80 9.22 1.66
CA LEU A 62 -8.69 8.33 2.04
C LEU A 62 -7.39 9.11 2.22
N GLU A 63 -6.81 9.02 3.41
CA GLU A 63 -5.52 9.63 3.73
C GLU A 63 -4.41 8.57 3.72
N LEU A 64 -3.37 8.87 2.96
CA LEU A 64 -2.18 8.03 2.81
C LEU A 64 -0.93 8.86 3.09
N SER A 65 0.02 8.26 3.80
CA SER A 65 1.36 8.80 3.97
C SER A 65 2.38 8.02 3.15
N LEU A 66 3.35 8.73 2.59
CA LEU A 66 4.50 8.12 1.93
C LEU A 66 5.61 7.87 2.96
N PRO A 67 6.29 6.71 2.91
CA PRO A 67 7.53 6.52 3.64
C PRO A 67 8.63 7.45 3.09
N ASP A 68 9.67 7.71 3.90
CA ASP A 68 10.77 8.62 3.54
C ASP A 68 11.53 8.23 2.25
N ARG A 69 11.48 6.95 1.87
CA ARG A 69 12.07 6.46 0.61
C ARG A 69 11.30 5.24 0.08
N GLN A 70 11.40 5.04 -1.24
CA GLN A 70 10.81 3.90 -1.96
C GLN A 70 11.87 2.99 -2.58
N ARG A 71 13.14 3.41 -2.55
CA ARG A 71 14.35 2.71 -2.97
C ARG A 71 15.48 3.13 -2.05
#